data_AF-A0A7S4R5K1-F1
#
_entry.id   AF-A0A7S4R5K1-F1
#
_cell.length_a   1.000
_cell.length_b   1.000
_cell.length_c   1.000
_cell.angle_alpha   90.00
_cell.angle_beta   90.00
_cell.angle_gamma   90.00
#
_symmetry.space_group_name_H-M   'P 1'
#
loop_
_entity.id
_entity.type
_entity.pdbx_description
1 polymer ?
#
loop_
_entity_poly.entity_id
_entity_poly.type
_entity_poly.pdbx_seq_one_letter_code
_entity_poly.pdbx_strand_id
1 'polypeptide(L)'
;TEEQVREDIEKRLPDFSQYVDPQKANADVILRYEPSDQGLPYLKVKLIQKKGGKFPAISLKKDITLTGSKPGAVLKMYDDDWFGNAVTVVEMDGEIDMDNMEAQLKEIEESIEGLASKPGEVTEAMVKLKSSPGSQNGTGLLQTIIAMKVREVYEKLTA
;
A
#
# COMPACT_ATOMS: atom_id res chain seq x y z
N THR A 1 -20.22 16.74 -14.02
CA THR A 1 -19.04 17.59 -14.33
C THR A 1 -18.10 17.57 -13.13
N GLU A 2 -16.89 18.10 -13.24
CA GLU A 2 -15.98 18.23 -12.08
C GLU A 2 -16.64 19.02 -10.93
N GLU A 3 -17.39 20.07 -11.27
CA GLU A 3 -18.13 20.91 -10.33
C GLU A 3 -19.18 20.12 -9.53
N GLN A 4 -20.01 19.31 -10.21
CA GLN A 4 -21.01 18.45 -9.55
C GLN A 4 -20.36 17.44 -8.60
N VAL A 5 -19.22 16.85 -8.98
CA VAL A 5 -18.49 15.90 -8.12
C VAL A 5 -17.97 16.61 -6.87
N ARG A 6 -17.47 17.84 -7.01
CA ARG A 6 -16.97 18.64 -5.87
C ARG A 6 -18.08 18.97 -4.89
N GLU A 7 -19.23 19.43 -5.38
CA GLU A 7 -20.40 19.71 -4.53
C GLU A 7 -20.87 18.47 -3.75
N ASP A 8 -20.89 17.30 -4.39
CA ASP A 8 -21.33 16.07 -3.73
C ASP A 8 -20.32 15.57 -2.69
N ILE A 9 -19.02 15.82 -2.89
CA ILE A 9 -17.99 15.58 -1.87
C ILE A 9 -18.22 16.52 -0.68
N GLU A 10 -18.42 17.82 -0.92
CA GLU A 10 -18.60 18.81 0.14
C GLU A 10 -19.86 18.54 0.98
N LYS A 11 -20.96 18.12 0.34
CA LYS A 11 -22.20 17.73 1.05
C LYS A 11 -21.99 16.53 1.99
N ARG A 12 -21.13 15.58 1.64
CA ARG A 12 -20.89 14.34 2.42
C ARG A 12 -19.74 14.47 3.42
N LEU A 13 -18.90 15.49 3.28
CA LEU A 13 -17.73 15.69 4.11
C LEU A 13 -18.04 15.77 5.61
N PRO A 14 -19.08 16.52 6.08
CA PRO A 14 -19.38 16.60 7.52
C PRO A 14 -19.66 15.23 8.15
N ASP A 15 -20.53 14.42 7.52
CA ASP A 15 -20.87 13.08 8.02
C ASP A 15 -19.67 12.13 7.92
N PHE A 16 -18.90 12.20 6.83
CA PHE A 16 -17.69 11.39 6.67
C PHE A 16 -16.68 11.71 7.78
N SER A 17 -16.41 13.00 8.04
CA SER A 17 -15.49 13.46 9.07
C SER A 17 -15.95 13.10 10.48
N GLN A 18 -17.26 13.07 10.73
CA GLN A 18 -17.79 12.75 12.06
C GLN A 18 -17.83 11.24 12.34
N TYR A 19 -18.15 10.41 11.34
CA TYR A 19 -18.49 9.00 11.58
C TYR A 19 -17.56 7.99 10.89
N VAL A 20 -16.87 8.37 9.81
CA VAL A 20 -16.02 7.45 9.02
C VAL A 20 -14.55 7.69 9.31
N ASP A 21 -14.07 8.92 9.15
CA ASP A 21 -12.65 9.27 9.32
C ASP A 21 -12.07 8.89 10.71
N PRO A 22 -12.79 9.08 11.83
CA PRO A 22 -12.26 8.76 13.16
C PRO A 22 -11.93 7.26 13.36
N GLN A 23 -12.53 6.37 12.57
CA GLN A 23 -12.27 4.93 12.65
C GLN A 23 -10.81 4.58 12.31
N LYS A 24 -10.12 5.44 11.54
CA LYS A 24 -8.70 5.27 11.19
C LYS A 24 -7.79 5.21 12.41
N ALA A 25 -8.11 5.90 13.50
CA ALA A 25 -7.30 5.89 14.71
C ALA A 25 -7.23 4.50 15.39
N ASN A 26 -8.23 3.64 15.13
CA ASN A 26 -8.34 2.31 15.72
C ASN A 26 -7.84 1.19 14.80
N ALA A 27 -7.47 1.50 13.56
CA ALA A 27 -7.02 0.50 12.61
C ALA A 27 -5.60 0.02 12.93
N ASP A 28 -5.36 -1.29 12.87
CA ASP A 28 -4.01 -1.87 12.98
C ASP A 28 -3.16 -1.58 11.72
N VAL A 29 -3.83 -1.44 10.57
CA VAL A 29 -3.20 -1.16 9.28
C VAL A 29 -4.10 -0.26 8.44
N ILE A 30 -3.50 0.69 7.73
CA ILE A 30 -4.22 1.63 6.85
C ILE A 30 -3.50 1.68 5.51
N LEU A 31 -4.27 1.62 4.45
CA LEU A 31 -3.80 1.91 3.11
C LEU A 31 -4.26 3.32 2.72
N ARG A 32 -3.31 4.24 2.60
CA ARG A 32 -3.56 5.64 2.28
C ARG A 32 -3.09 5.95 0.87
N TYR A 33 -3.92 6.68 0.14
CA TYR A 33 -3.66 7.12 -1.24
C TYR A 33 -3.42 8.63 -1.24
N GLU A 34 -2.35 9.07 -1.89
CA GLU A 34 -1.97 10.46 -2.06
C GLU A 34 -1.55 10.70 -3.52
N PRO A 35 -1.66 11.94 -4.04
CA PRO A 35 -0.98 12.30 -5.28
C PRO A 35 0.52 12.01 -5.18
N SER A 36 1.07 11.43 -6.24
CA SER A 36 2.52 11.18 -6.35
C SER A 36 3.32 12.49 -6.30
N ASP A 37 4.55 12.42 -5.77
CA ASP A 37 5.51 13.54 -5.91
C ASP A 37 5.91 13.77 -7.38
N GLN A 38 5.62 12.81 -8.24
CA GLN A 38 5.84 12.84 -9.68
C GLN A 38 4.66 13.48 -10.45
N GLY A 39 3.62 13.92 -9.74
CA GLY A 39 2.45 14.60 -10.29
C GLY A 39 1.32 13.66 -10.71
N LEU A 40 0.17 14.24 -11.04
CA LEU A 40 -0.99 13.50 -11.57
C LEU A 40 -0.67 12.92 -12.96
N PRO A 41 -1.15 11.72 -13.30
CA PRO A 41 -2.16 10.91 -12.59
C PRO A 41 -1.57 9.88 -11.60
N TYR A 42 -0.28 9.95 -11.28
CA TYR A 42 0.40 8.93 -10.48
C TYR A 42 0.02 9.01 -8.98
N LEU A 43 0.17 7.88 -8.30
CA LEU A 43 -0.17 7.74 -6.89
C LEU A 43 1.06 7.45 -6.03
N LYS A 44 1.07 8.05 -4.85
CA LYS A 44 1.85 7.61 -3.69
C LYS A 44 0.91 6.85 -2.76
N VAL A 45 1.22 5.58 -2.53
CA VAL A 45 0.40 4.71 -1.68
C VAL A 45 1.21 4.30 -0.46
N LYS A 46 0.62 4.50 0.72
CA LYS A 46 1.26 4.27 2.02
C LYS A 46 0.55 3.14 2.77
N LEU A 47 1.30 2.12 3.17
CA LEU A 47 0.89 1.12 4.15
C LEU A 47 1.35 1.60 5.53
N ILE A 48 0.42 2.12 6.31
CA ILE A 48 0.66 2.64 7.65
C ILE A 48 0.35 1.52 8.65
N GLN A 49 1.36 1.05 9.38
CA GLN A 49 1.28 -0.14 10.24
C GLN A 49 1.46 0.25 11.70
N LYS A 50 0.45 0.00 12.54
CA LYS A 50 0.48 0.33 13.96
C LYS A 50 1.52 -0.51 14.71
N LYS A 51 2.48 0.13 15.39
CA LYS A 51 3.44 -0.57 16.23
C LYS A 51 2.75 -1.21 17.43
N GLY A 52 3.05 -2.48 17.69
CA GLY A 52 2.37 -3.26 18.73
C GLY A 52 0.91 -3.63 18.41
N GLY A 53 0.43 -3.35 17.19
CA GLY A 53 -0.88 -3.79 16.72
C GLY A 53 -0.93 -5.29 16.42
N LYS A 54 -2.11 -5.77 16.02
CA LYS A 54 -2.32 -7.19 15.67
C LYS A 54 -1.91 -7.54 14.23
N PHE A 55 -1.74 -6.52 13.39
CA PHE A 55 -1.30 -6.71 12.01
C PHE A 55 0.18 -7.15 12.00
N PRO A 56 0.53 -8.30 11.40
CA PRO A 56 1.92 -8.72 11.30
C PRO A 56 2.67 -7.81 10.32
N ALA A 57 3.46 -6.88 10.84
CA ALA A 57 4.11 -5.85 10.04
C ALA A 57 5.09 -6.43 9.00
N ILE A 58 5.25 -5.70 7.91
CA ILE A 58 6.36 -5.83 6.97
C ILE A 58 7.35 -4.68 7.15
N SER A 59 8.61 -4.93 6.83
CA SER A 59 9.66 -3.91 6.77
C SER A 59 10.38 -3.95 5.43
N LEU A 60 11.13 -2.90 5.14
CA LEU A 60 11.96 -2.79 3.95
C LEU A 60 13.43 -2.89 4.36
N LYS A 61 14.22 -3.77 3.72
CA LYS A 61 15.66 -3.91 4.00
C LYS A 61 16.44 -2.64 3.70
N LYS A 62 16.02 -1.92 2.67
CA LYS A 62 16.57 -0.66 2.17
C LYS A 62 15.56 0.01 1.25
N ASP A 63 15.62 1.32 1.14
CA ASP A 63 14.88 2.03 0.10
C ASP A 63 15.23 1.49 -1.30
N ILE A 64 14.21 1.38 -2.15
CA ILE A 64 14.35 0.87 -3.52
C ILE A 64 13.94 1.96 -4.49
N THR A 65 14.68 2.08 -5.60
CA THR A 65 14.27 2.86 -6.75
C THR A 65 14.20 1.94 -7.95
N LEU A 66 12.98 1.70 -8.44
CA LEU A 66 12.73 0.91 -9.63
C LEU A 66 13.01 1.77 -10.85
N THR A 67 14.13 1.47 -11.50
CA THR A 67 14.52 2.09 -12.78
C THR A 67 13.99 1.27 -13.96
N GLY A 68 13.81 1.88 -15.12
CA GLY A 68 13.43 1.18 -16.36
C GLY A 68 12.20 1.75 -17.06
N SER A 69 11.27 2.38 -16.31
CA SER A 69 10.11 3.09 -16.84
C SER A 69 10.12 4.57 -16.45
N LYS A 70 9.35 5.39 -17.16
CA LYS A 70 8.92 6.72 -16.70
C LYS A 70 7.44 6.60 -16.33
N PRO A 71 7.02 6.91 -15.09
CA PRO A 71 7.77 7.60 -14.04
C PRO A 71 8.78 6.73 -13.26
N GLY A 72 8.63 5.41 -13.30
CA GLY A 72 9.30 4.51 -12.37
C GLY A 72 8.67 4.60 -10.98
N ALA A 73 9.26 3.90 -10.00
CA ALA A 73 8.73 3.90 -8.63
C ALA A 73 9.82 3.93 -7.58
N VAL A 74 9.51 4.53 -6.43
CA VAL A 74 10.38 4.54 -5.25
C VAL A 74 9.63 3.92 -4.08
N LEU A 75 10.27 2.96 -3.40
CA LEU A 75 9.78 2.39 -2.16
C LEU A 75 10.62 2.89 -1.00
N LYS A 76 9.94 3.35 0.06
CA LYS A 76 10.59 3.86 1.29
C LYS A 76 9.93 3.28 2.53
N MET A 77 10.69 3.27 3.61
CA MET A 77 10.19 2.95 4.94
C MET A 77 10.64 3.98 5.97
N TYR A 78 9.74 4.41 6.84
CA TYR A 78 10.04 5.32 7.94
C TYR A 78 9.04 5.15 9.09
N ASP A 79 9.39 5.69 10.25
CA ASP A 79 8.48 5.78 11.40
C ASP A 79 7.73 7.11 11.39
N ASP A 80 6.49 7.08 11.85
CA ASP A 80 5.62 8.27 11.94
C ASP A 80 4.65 8.17 13.13
N ASP A 81 3.83 9.20 13.32
CA ASP A 81 2.68 9.20 14.22
C ASP A 81 1.37 9.18 13.42
N TRP A 82 0.45 8.30 13.80
CA TRP A 82 -0.89 8.24 13.23
C TRP A 82 -1.96 8.32 14.32
N PHE A 83 -2.58 9.50 14.46
CA PHE A 83 -3.57 9.79 15.50
C PHE A 83 -3.03 9.47 16.92
N GLY A 84 -1.78 9.84 17.22
CA GLY A 84 -1.14 9.59 18.51
C GLY A 84 -0.61 8.17 18.69
N ASN A 85 -0.67 7.33 17.65
CA ASN A 85 -0.09 6.00 17.67
C ASN A 85 1.23 6.00 16.90
N ALA A 86 2.28 5.42 17.50
CA ALA A 86 3.51 5.15 16.77
C ALA A 86 3.26 4.11 15.66
N VAL A 87 3.66 4.43 14.44
CA VAL A 87 3.49 3.59 13.26
C VAL A 87 4.80 3.42 12.50
N THR A 88 4.89 2.36 11.71
CA THR A 88 5.89 2.21 10.64
C THR A 88 5.17 2.27 9.30
N VAL A 89 5.62 3.16 8.43
CA VAL A 89 5.06 3.38 7.10
C VAL A 89 5.95 2.73 6.06
N VAL A 90 5.36 1.91 5.18
CA VAL A 90 5.98 1.48 3.93
C VAL A 90 5.23 2.15 2.79
N GLU A 91 5.91 2.95 1.98
CA GLU A 91 5.27 3.66 0.87
C GLU A 91 5.86 3.27 -0.48
N MET A 92 5.03 3.37 -1.52
CA MET A 92 5.43 3.27 -2.90
C MET A 92 4.90 4.49 -3.66
N ASP A 93 5.81 5.25 -4.27
CA ASP A 93 5.49 6.42 -5.07
C ASP A 93 5.86 6.17 -6.55
N GLY A 94 4.86 6.19 -7.43
CA GLY A 94 5.02 5.97 -8.86
C GLY A 94 4.49 4.61 -9.34
N GLU A 95 5.02 4.13 -10.46
CA GLU A 95 4.50 2.94 -11.16
C GLU A 95 5.57 1.89 -11.47
N ILE A 96 5.16 0.63 -11.37
CA ILE A 96 5.82 -0.55 -11.89
C ILE A 96 5.74 -0.50 -13.41
N ASP A 97 6.87 -0.75 -14.06
CA ASP A 97 6.90 -0.99 -15.50
C ASP A 97 6.14 -2.27 -15.84
N MET A 98 5.05 -2.17 -16.59
CA MET A 98 4.25 -3.34 -16.97
C MET A 98 4.98 -4.28 -17.92
N ASP A 99 5.94 -3.78 -18.71
CA ASP A 99 6.77 -4.61 -19.60
C ASP A 99 7.87 -5.35 -18.81
N ASN A 100 8.22 -4.84 -17.62
CA ASN A 100 9.24 -5.43 -16.73
C ASN A 100 8.66 -5.84 -15.35
N MET A 101 7.35 -6.07 -15.29
CA MET A 101 6.59 -6.22 -14.05
C MET A 101 7.13 -7.35 -13.18
N GLU A 102 7.40 -8.51 -13.77
CA GLU A 102 7.88 -9.68 -13.02
C GLU A 102 9.25 -9.45 -12.38
N ALA A 103 10.17 -8.78 -13.07
CA ALA A 103 11.51 -8.54 -12.53
C ALA A 103 11.45 -7.49 -11.40
N GLN A 104 10.68 -6.41 -11.59
CA GLN A 104 10.51 -5.39 -10.57
C GLN A 104 9.76 -5.90 -9.34
N LEU A 105 8.74 -6.75 -9.53
CA LEU A 105 8.05 -7.40 -8.41
C LEU A 105 8.97 -8.34 -7.62
N LYS A 106 9.87 -9.08 -8.28
CA LYS A 106 10.88 -9.90 -7.61
C LYS A 106 11.85 -9.04 -6.80
N GLU A 107 12.34 -7.93 -7.36
CA GLU A 107 13.21 -6.99 -6.65
C GLU A 107 12.53 -6.41 -5.40
N ILE A 108 11.25 -6.04 -5.51
CA ILE A 108 10.44 -5.60 -4.38
C ILE A 108 10.33 -6.71 -3.34
N GLU A 109 9.92 -7.92 -3.76
CA GLU A 109 9.67 -9.06 -2.87
C GLU A 109 10.94 -9.47 -2.10
N GLU A 110 12.11 -9.46 -2.75
CA GLU A 110 13.41 -9.74 -2.12
C GLU A 110 13.83 -8.68 -1.09
N SER A 111 13.32 -7.45 -1.25
CA SER A 111 13.66 -6.31 -0.40
C SER A 111 12.70 -6.12 0.77
N ILE A 112 11.54 -6.80 0.78
CA ILE A 112 10.59 -6.78 1.89
C ILE A 112 10.89 -7.91 2.87
N GLU A 113 10.85 -7.59 4.15
CA GLU A 113 10.94 -8.55 5.25
C GLU A 113 9.59 -8.75 5.92
N GLY A 114 9.46 -9.92 6.56
CA GLY A 114 8.24 -10.29 7.25
C GLY A 114 7.13 -10.79 6.33
N LEU A 115 7.32 -10.92 5.02
CA LEU A 115 6.34 -11.60 4.17
C LEU A 115 6.16 -13.05 4.66
N ALA A 116 4.94 -13.42 5.08
CA ALA A 116 4.60 -14.80 5.46
C ALA A 116 4.27 -15.68 4.25
N SER A 117 4.68 -15.23 3.06
CA SER A 117 4.38 -15.86 1.79
C SER A 117 5.53 -16.76 1.34
N LYS A 118 5.21 -17.73 0.47
CA LYS A 118 6.28 -18.48 -0.21
C LYS A 118 7.04 -17.52 -1.13
N PRO A 119 8.36 -17.69 -1.33
CA PRO A 119 9.09 -16.88 -2.31
C PRO A 119 8.42 -16.93 -3.69
N GLY A 120 8.15 -15.77 -4.27
CA GLY A 120 7.49 -15.58 -5.56
C GLY A 120 5.96 -15.44 -5.48
N GLU A 121 5.34 -15.66 -4.33
CA GLU A 121 3.88 -15.67 -4.20
C GLU A 121 3.27 -14.28 -4.42
N VAL A 122 3.95 -13.20 -3.96
CA VAL A 122 3.49 -11.81 -4.20
C VAL A 122 3.52 -11.52 -5.70
N THR A 123 4.64 -11.87 -6.33
CA THR A 123 4.83 -11.72 -7.78
C THR A 123 3.75 -12.46 -8.55
N GLU A 124 3.50 -13.74 -8.25
CA GLU A 124 2.48 -14.55 -8.92
C GLU A 124 1.06 -13.97 -8.76
N ALA A 125 0.72 -13.51 -7.55
CA ALA A 125 -0.59 -12.93 -7.28
C ALA A 125 -0.80 -11.63 -8.09
N MET A 126 0.20 -10.77 -8.13
CA MET A 126 0.17 -9.52 -8.88
C MET A 126 0.09 -9.77 -10.39
N VAL A 127 0.83 -10.74 -10.93
CA VAL A 127 0.78 -11.11 -12.36
C VAL A 127 -0.60 -11.62 -12.76
N LYS A 128 -1.24 -12.45 -11.91
CA LYS A 128 -2.63 -12.92 -12.13
C LYS A 128 -3.63 -11.76 -12.18
N LEU A 129 -3.36 -10.70 -11.42
CA LEU A 129 -4.21 -9.52 -11.30
C LEU A 129 -3.74 -8.34 -12.17
N LYS A 130 -2.82 -8.55 -13.12
CA LYS A 130 -2.20 -7.47 -13.90
C LYS A 130 -3.18 -6.56 -14.66
N SER A 131 -4.37 -7.06 -15.01
CA SER A 131 -5.42 -6.27 -15.67
C SER A 131 -6.34 -5.51 -14.70
N SER A 132 -6.15 -5.67 -13.39
CA SER A 132 -6.94 -4.99 -12.36
C SER A 132 -6.49 -3.54 -12.21
N PRO A 133 -7.40 -2.60 -11.93
CA PRO A 133 -7.02 -1.22 -11.65
C PRO A 133 -6.00 -1.13 -10.50
N GLY A 134 -4.91 -0.39 -10.72
CA GLY A 134 -3.86 -0.20 -9.72
C GLY A 134 -2.85 -1.34 -9.58
N SER A 135 -2.90 -2.35 -10.48
CA SER A 135 -1.89 -3.42 -10.55
C SER A 135 -0.48 -2.89 -10.82
N GLN A 136 -0.36 -1.72 -11.43
CA GLN A 136 0.89 -1.09 -11.80
C GLN A 136 1.46 -0.18 -10.71
N ASN A 137 0.87 -0.07 -9.52
CA ASN A 137 1.39 0.83 -8.47
C ASN A 137 1.20 0.25 -7.07
N GLY A 138 1.51 1.05 -6.05
CA GLY A 138 1.41 0.66 -4.65
C GLY A 138 0.02 0.19 -4.21
N THR A 139 -1.03 0.51 -4.96
CA THR A 139 -2.40 0.06 -4.68
C THR A 139 -2.48 -1.47 -4.71
N GLY A 140 -2.24 -2.06 -5.88
CA GLY A 140 -2.34 -3.51 -6.04
C GLY A 140 -1.29 -4.24 -5.22
N LEU A 141 -0.06 -3.71 -5.18
CA LEU A 141 1.06 -4.30 -4.44
C LEU A 141 0.73 -4.41 -2.94
N LEU A 142 0.41 -3.29 -2.29
CA LEU A 142 0.21 -3.26 -0.84
C LEU A 142 -1.11 -3.92 -0.44
N GLN A 143 -2.16 -3.90 -1.29
CA GLN A 143 -3.37 -4.69 -1.06
C GLN A 143 -3.10 -6.19 -1.09
N THR A 144 -2.28 -6.65 -2.03
CA THR A 144 -1.86 -8.07 -2.11
C THR A 144 -1.11 -8.48 -0.85
N ILE A 145 -0.19 -7.64 -0.38
CA ILE A 145 0.53 -7.87 0.88
C ILE A 145 -0.43 -7.91 2.08
N ILE A 146 -1.36 -6.96 2.19
CA ILE A 146 -2.39 -6.96 3.25
C ILE A 146 -3.17 -8.28 3.23
N ALA A 147 -3.61 -8.75 2.06
CA ALA A 147 -4.37 -9.99 1.96
C ALA A 147 -3.57 -11.20 2.47
N MET A 148 -2.28 -11.28 2.14
CA MET A 148 -1.39 -12.33 2.67
C MET A 148 -1.21 -12.23 4.18
N LYS A 149 -1.12 -11.02 4.73
CA LYS A 149 -1.03 -10.78 6.17
C LYS A 149 -2.31 -11.11 6.91
N VAL A 150 -3.47 -10.84 6.32
CA VAL A 150 -4.75 -11.28 6.87
C VAL A 150 -4.84 -12.80 6.88
N ARG A 151 -4.36 -13.48 5.83
CA ARG A 151 -4.26 -14.95 5.82
C ARG A 151 -3.37 -15.46 6.95
N GLU A 152 -2.19 -14.85 7.15
CA GLU A 152 -1.28 -15.20 8.25
C GLU A 152 -1.96 -15.05 9.63
N VAL A 153 -2.71 -13.97 9.85
CA VAL A 153 -3.49 -13.77 11.08
C VAL A 153 -4.54 -14.86 11.25
N TYR A 154 -5.30 -15.16 10.19
CA TYR A 154 -6.33 -16.19 10.23
C TYR A 154 -5.73 -17.56 10.60
N GLU A 155 -4.66 -17.98 9.93
CA GLU A 155 -3.99 -19.25 10.19
C GLU A 155 -3.51 -19.35 11.65
N LYS A 156 -2.91 -18.28 12.19
CA LYS A 156 -2.48 -18.21 13.60
C LYS A 156 -3.63 -18.32 14.61
N LEU A 157 -4.83 -17.85 14.25
CA LEU A 157 -6.01 -17.88 15.12
C LEU A 157 -6.74 -19.23 15.07
N THR A 158 -6.55 -20.01 14.00
CA THR A 158 -7.27 -21.27 13.77
C THR A 158 -6.41 -22.54 13.94
N ALA A 159 -5.10 -22.39 14.11
CA ALA A 159 -4.18 -23.48 14.41
C ALA A 159 -4.24 -23.88 15.90
#